data_AF-A0A9D4RC72-F1
#
_entry.id   AF-A0A9D4RC72-F1
#
_cell.length_a   1.000
_cell.length_b   1.000
_cell.length_c   1.000
_cell.angle_alpha   90.00
_cell.angle_beta   90.00
_cell.angle_gamma   90.00
#
_symmetry.space_group_name_H-M   'P 1'
#
loop_
_entity.id
_entity.type
_entity.pdbx_description
1 polymer ?
#
loop_
_entity_poly.entity_id
_entity_poly.type
_entity_poly.pdbx_seq_one_letter_code
_entity_poly.pdbx_strand_id
1 'polypeptide(L)'
;MCGEVFLIFKLRTERDEAQGLSTLLPEMEARGVRLHAVVHQKFGASEFKPFLQGGEVYLDLERKFYGPQERWMNIPGIFTFQTLALVIKQIYMGTPGNFRGEGRLLGGLFVIGPGDQGIIFQHQEYPIGGRSDIERAREATQKVTSNHSTGDMLFKINVNDM
;
A
#
# COMPACT_ATOMS: atom_id res chain seq x y z
N MET A 1 -16.99 11.57 -2.45
CA MET A 1 -16.02 11.02 -1.47
C MET A 1 -14.86 10.41 -2.23
N CYS A 2 -13.63 10.59 -1.76
CA CYS A 2 -12.38 10.19 -2.43
C CYS A 2 -12.01 8.73 -2.08
N GLY A 3 -11.42 7.99 -3.02
CA GLY A 3 -10.82 6.69 -2.76
C GLY A 3 -9.42 6.81 -2.14
N GLU A 4 -8.89 5.71 -1.59
CA GLU A 4 -7.58 5.71 -0.95
C GLU A 4 -6.76 4.49 -1.34
N VAL A 5 -5.49 4.69 -1.67
CA VAL A 5 -4.52 3.62 -1.89
C VAL A 5 -3.57 3.59 -0.71
N PHE A 6 -3.61 2.47 0.00
CA PHE A 6 -2.73 2.18 1.11
C PHE A 6 -1.64 1.22 0.67
N LEU A 7 -0.41 1.68 0.77
CA LEU A 7 0.77 0.89 0.64
C LEU A 7 1.27 0.53 2.03
N ILE A 8 1.24 -0.76 2.38
CA ILE A 8 1.72 -1.26 3.66
C ILE A 8 3.12 -1.81 3.41
N PHE A 9 4.11 -1.00 3.79
CA PHE A 9 5.49 -1.20 3.41
C PHE A 9 6.36 -1.79 4.52
N LYS A 10 7.40 -2.48 4.07
CA LYS A 10 8.58 -2.81 4.84
C LYS A 10 9.83 -2.29 4.14
N LEU A 11 10.68 -1.63 4.93
CA LEU A 11 11.70 -0.68 4.49
C LEU A 11 12.84 -1.18 3.57
N ARG A 12 12.80 -2.42 3.06
CA ARG A 12 13.90 -3.03 2.29
C ARG A 12 13.68 -3.03 0.78
N THR A 13 12.50 -3.40 0.28
CA THR A 13 12.36 -3.90 -1.11
C THR A 13 11.42 -3.09 -1.98
N GLU A 14 10.64 -2.20 -1.39
CA GLU A 14 9.54 -1.52 -2.08
C GLU A 14 9.79 -0.02 -2.36
N ARG A 15 11.04 0.45 -2.29
CA ARG A 15 11.38 1.85 -2.65
C ARG A 15 11.12 2.13 -4.13
N ASP A 16 11.56 1.23 -5.01
CA ASP A 16 11.31 1.32 -6.45
C ASP A 16 9.80 1.27 -6.75
N GLU A 17 9.06 0.46 -5.98
CA GLU A 17 7.61 0.32 -6.10
C GLU A 17 6.87 1.58 -5.65
N ALA A 18 7.29 2.17 -4.53
CA ALA A 18 6.80 3.46 -4.07
C ALA A 18 7.07 4.56 -5.09
N GLN A 19 8.25 4.57 -5.72
CA GLN A 19 8.56 5.51 -6.80
C GLN A 19 7.68 5.27 -8.03
N GLY A 20 7.51 4.02 -8.47
CA GLY A 20 6.65 3.68 -9.60
C GLY A 20 5.17 4.00 -9.37
N LEU A 21 4.69 3.92 -8.13
CA LEU A 21 3.35 4.37 -7.77
C LEU A 21 3.26 5.89 -7.65
N SER A 22 4.31 6.55 -7.17
CA SER A 22 4.37 8.01 -7.12
C SER A 22 4.29 8.63 -8.51
N THR A 23 4.84 7.98 -9.55
CA THR A 23 4.68 8.46 -10.93
C THR A 23 3.24 8.42 -11.43
N LEU A 24 2.40 7.57 -10.85
CA LEU A 24 0.97 7.46 -11.18
C LEU A 24 0.10 8.40 -10.35
N LEU A 25 0.68 9.09 -9.36
CA LEU A 25 -0.05 9.96 -8.45
C LEU A 25 -0.92 11.01 -9.18
N PRO A 26 -0.46 11.70 -10.25
CA PRO A 26 -1.30 12.67 -10.95
C PRO A 26 -2.57 12.04 -11.56
N GLU A 27 -2.51 10.81 -12.05
CA GLU A 27 -3.66 10.09 -12.59
C GLU A 27 -4.64 9.63 -11.50
N MET A 28 -4.10 9.35 -10.31
CA MET A 28 -4.86 8.95 -9.12
C MET A 28 -5.56 10.17 -8.51
N GLU A 29 -4.85 11.28 -8.33
CA GLU A 29 -5.38 12.54 -7.81
C GLU A 29 -6.49 13.12 -8.69
N ALA A 30 -6.37 13.02 -10.01
CA ALA A 30 -7.43 13.41 -10.95
C ALA A 30 -8.75 12.65 -10.73
N ARG A 31 -8.69 11.46 -10.11
CA ARG A 31 -9.84 10.63 -9.72
C ARG A 31 -10.22 10.76 -8.25
N GLY A 32 -9.56 11.66 -7.52
CA GLY A 32 -9.73 11.79 -6.08
C GLY A 32 -9.22 10.55 -5.33
N VAL A 33 -8.13 9.94 -5.78
CA VAL A 33 -7.48 8.83 -5.10
C VAL A 33 -6.19 9.31 -4.45
N ARG A 34 -6.03 9.07 -3.14
CA ARG A 34 -4.82 9.44 -2.38
C ARG A 34 -3.86 8.28 -2.23
N LEU A 35 -2.57 8.58 -2.05
CA LEU A 35 -1.52 7.59 -1.85
C LEU A 35 -0.94 7.70 -0.44
N HIS A 36 -0.99 6.61 0.31
CA HIS A 36 -0.50 6.54 1.68
C HIS A 36 0.46 5.37 1.84
N ALA A 37 1.55 5.57 2.59
CA ALA A 37 2.48 4.54 3.00
C ALA A 37 2.35 4.28 4.49
N VAL A 38 2.32 3.02 4.91
CA VAL A 38 2.32 2.63 6.32
C VAL A 38 3.58 1.84 6.61
N VAL A 39 4.42 2.36 7.51
CA VAL A 39 5.67 1.71 7.95
C VAL A 39 5.57 1.37 9.43
N HIS A 40 6.08 0.23 9.86
CA HIS A 40 6.02 -0.16 11.28
C HIS A 40 7.29 0.19 12.09
N GLN A 41 8.39 0.54 11.41
CA GLN A 41 9.64 0.90 12.05
C GLN A 41 9.92 2.39 11.90
N LYS A 42 10.36 3.03 12.99
CA LYS A 42 10.85 4.43 12.96
C LYS A 42 12.10 4.56 12.12
N PHE A 43 12.99 3.57 12.26
CA PHE A 43 14.22 3.51 11.53
C PHE A 43 13.93 3.28 10.04
N GLY A 44 14.52 4.08 9.16
CA GLY A 44 14.26 4.03 7.72
C GLY A 44 12.98 4.75 7.25
N ALA A 45 12.02 5.08 8.12
CA ALA A 45 10.79 5.80 7.72
C ALA A 45 11.11 7.18 7.10
N SER A 46 12.04 7.92 7.71
CA SER A 46 12.51 9.20 7.18
C SER A 46 13.30 9.04 5.87
N GLU A 47 14.04 7.94 5.73
CA GLU A 47 14.75 7.60 4.49
C GLU A 47 13.79 7.18 3.37
N PHE A 48 12.60 6.67 3.72
CA PHE A 48 11.59 6.22 2.78
C PHE A 48 10.76 7.37 2.19
N LYS A 49 10.52 8.42 2.97
CA LYS A 49 9.70 9.57 2.56
C LYS A 49 10.06 10.17 1.18
N PRO A 50 11.35 10.35 0.79
CA PRO A 50 11.71 10.86 -0.53
C PRO A 50 11.29 9.96 -1.71
N PHE A 51 11.05 8.67 -1.48
CA PHE A 51 10.64 7.71 -2.50
C PHE A 51 9.14 7.76 -2.78
N LEU A 52 8.34 8.32 -1.86
CA LEU A 52 6.90 8.49 -2.00
C LEU A 52 6.56 9.96 -2.27
N GLN A 53 6.77 10.40 -3.51
CA GLN A 53 6.55 11.80 -3.87
C GLN A 53 5.04 12.11 -3.89
N GLY A 54 4.62 13.07 -3.07
CA GLY A 54 3.22 13.51 -2.95
C GLY A 54 2.32 12.58 -2.13
N GLY A 55 2.82 11.41 -1.70
CA GLY A 55 2.12 10.55 -0.75
C GLY A 55 2.48 10.86 0.70
N GLU A 56 1.63 10.42 1.62
CA GLU A 56 1.85 10.57 3.06
C GLU A 56 2.42 9.28 3.66
N VAL A 57 3.34 9.41 4.62
CA VAL A 57 3.93 8.26 5.33
C VAL A 57 3.43 8.23 6.78
N TYR A 58 2.75 7.16 7.15
CA TYR A 58 2.23 6.86 8.47
C TYR A 58 3.10 5.83 9.16
N LEU A 59 3.29 6.03 10.47
CA LEU A 59 4.03 5.10 11.31
C LEU A 59 3.05 4.29 12.17
N ASP A 60 3.02 2.99 11.95
CA ASP A 60 2.20 2.04 12.70
C ASP A 60 3.08 1.17 13.62
N LEU A 61 3.41 1.71 14.80
CA LEU A 61 4.24 1.02 15.79
C LEU A 61 3.57 -0.24 16.36
N GLU A 62 2.24 -0.26 16.40
CA GLU A 62 1.46 -1.36 16.95
C GLU A 62 1.15 -2.44 15.90
N ARG A 63 1.54 -2.22 14.64
CA ARG A 63 1.34 -3.12 13.50
C ARG A 63 -0.14 -3.47 13.27
N LYS A 64 -1.05 -2.58 13.64
CA LYS A 64 -2.51 -2.75 13.47
C LYS A 64 -2.91 -2.91 12.01
N PHE A 65 -2.25 -2.20 11.10
CA PHE A 65 -2.50 -2.30 9.66
C PHE A 65 -2.05 -3.63 9.06
N TYR A 66 -1.19 -4.39 9.74
CA TYR A 66 -0.78 -5.73 9.30
C TYR A 66 -1.82 -6.80 9.63
N GLY A 67 -2.93 -6.40 10.27
CA GLY A 67 -4.04 -7.25 10.66
C GLY A 67 -3.81 -7.97 11.99
N PRO A 68 -4.84 -8.64 12.52
CA PRO A 68 -4.75 -9.37 13.78
C PRO A 68 -3.79 -10.55 13.71
N GLN A 69 -3.57 -11.09 12.51
CA GLN A 69 -2.61 -12.15 12.25
C GLN A 69 -1.51 -11.63 11.33
N GLU A 70 -0.41 -11.23 11.94
CA GLU A 70 0.78 -10.80 11.23
C GLU A 70 1.36 -11.94 10.37
N ARG A 71 1.75 -11.61 9.14
CA ARG A 71 2.33 -12.59 8.20
C ARG A 71 3.84 -12.62 8.33
N TRP A 72 4.34 -13.62 9.03
CA TRP A 72 5.76 -13.83 9.22
C TRP A 72 6.30 -14.85 8.22
N MET A 73 7.35 -14.48 7.51
CA MET A 73 8.12 -15.44 6.75
C MET A 73 8.97 -16.29 7.68
N ASN A 74 8.80 -17.62 7.61
CA ASN A 74 9.64 -18.56 8.32
C ASN A 74 11.09 -18.49 7.83
N ILE A 75 12.05 -18.76 8.72
CA ILE A 75 13.48 -18.72 8.41
C ILE A 75 13.84 -19.54 7.15
N PRO A 76 13.32 -20.77 6.94
CA PRO A 76 13.56 -21.51 5.70
C PRO A 76 13.04 -20.81 4.43
N GLY A 77 11.94 -20.06 4.53
CA GLY A 77 11.37 -19.29 3.41
C GLY A 77 12.32 -18.21 2.87
N ILE A 78 13.18 -17.67 3.73
CA ILE A 78 14.21 -16.69 3.38
C ILE A 78 15.29 -17.33 2.49
N PHE A 79 15.58 -18.61 2.69
CA PHE A 79 16.64 -19.34 1.99
C PHE A 79 16.15 -20.10 0.75
N THR A 80 14.90 -19.91 0.34
CA THR A 80 14.40 -20.49 -0.91
C THR A 80 15.07 -19.85 -2.13
N PHE A 81 15.24 -20.61 -3.21
CA PHE A 81 15.83 -20.10 -4.47
C PHE A 81 15.10 -18.85 -4.99
N GLN A 82 13.78 -18.80 -4.83
CA GLN A 82 12.97 -17.66 -5.26
C GLN A 82 13.33 -16.38 -4.48
N THR A 83 13.43 -16.46 -3.16
CA THR A 83 13.85 -15.34 -2.31
C THR A 83 15.29 -14.92 -2.60
N LEU A 84 16.21 -15.87 -2.75
CA LEU A 84 17.60 -15.56 -3.10
C LEU A 84 17.70 -14.84 -4.44
N ALA A 85 16.97 -15.28 -5.47
CA ALA A 85 16.98 -14.63 -6.78
C ALA A 85 16.49 -13.17 -6.71
N LEU A 86 15.45 -12.88 -5.93
CA LEU A 86 14.97 -11.52 -5.71
C LEU A 86 16.00 -10.65 -4.98
N VAL A 87 16.64 -11.18 -3.95
CA VAL A 87 17.71 -10.48 -3.22
C VAL A 87 18.89 -10.18 -4.14
N ILE A 88 19.35 -11.15 -4.92
CA ILE A 88 20.43 -10.99 -5.90
C ILE A 88 20.05 -9.91 -6.92
N LYS A 89 18.85 -9.97 -7.49
CA LYS A 89 18.34 -8.96 -8.44
C LYS A 89 18.37 -7.56 -7.82
N GLN A 90 17.96 -7.41 -6.57
CA GLN A 90 17.98 -6.12 -5.87
C GLN A 90 19.40 -5.58 -5.67
N ILE A 91 20.35 -6.45 -5.35
CA ILE A 91 21.77 -6.09 -5.21
C ILE A 91 22.32 -5.58 -6.55
N TYR A 92 22.01 -6.25 -7.66
CA TYR A 92 22.40 -5.80 -9.01
C TYR A 92 21.76 -4.47 -9.42
N MET A 93 20.55 -4.18 -8.94
CA MET A 93 19.86 -2.91 -9.20
C MET A 93 20.43 -1.73 -8.37
N GLY A 94 21.40 -1.98 -7.50
CA GLY A 94 22.13 -0.92 -6.79
C GLY A 94 21.33 -0.20 -5.71
N THR A 95 20.16 -0.71 -5.30
CA THR A 95 19.34 -0.10 -4.26
C THR A 95 20.01 -0.32 -2.88
N PRO A 96 20.50 0.72 -2.18
CA PRO A 96 21.16 0.55 -0.89
C PRO A 96 20.14 0.12 0.17
N GLY A 97 20.10 -1.18 0.45
CA GLY A 97 19.20 -1.76 1.44
C GLY A 97 19.71 -1.51 2.86
N ASN A 98 18.82 -1.07 3.75
CA ASN A 98 19.12 -0.98 5.16
C ASN A 98 18.79 -2.32 5.84
N PHE A 99 19.81 -3.07 6.25
CA PHE A 99 19.65 -4.39 6.90
C PHE A 99 19.34 -4.31 8.40
N ARG A 100 19.28 -3.09 8.95
CA ARG A 100 18.89 -2.87 10.33
C ARG A 100 17.37 -2.80 10.42
N GLY A 101 16.77 -3.86 10.95
CA GLY A 101 15.33 -3.95 11.16
C GLY A 101 14.83 -5.39 11.12
N GLU A 102 13.58 -5.57 11.54
CA GLU A 102 12.92 -6.87 11.49
C GLU A 102 12.51 -7.23 10.06
N GLY A 103 13.36 -8.02 9.41
CA GLY A 103 13.31 -8.36 8.00
C GLY A 103 12.37 -9.51 7.63
N ARG A 104 11.41 -9.93 8.47
CA ARG A 104 10.59 -11.14 8.23
C ARG A 104 9.09 -10.92 8.08
N LEU A 105 8.57 -9.80 8.57
CA LEU A 105 7.17 -9.42 8.39
C LEU A 105 6.88 -9.16 6.91
N LEU A 106 5.74 -9.60 6.38
CA LEU A 106 5.36 -9.39 4.98
C LEU A 106 4.40 -8.20 4.87
N GLY A 107 4.64 -7.34 3.88
CA GLY A 107 3.80 -6.19 3.56
C GLY A 107 2.73 -6.51 2.51
N GLY A 108 2.19 -5.45 1.92
CA GLY A 108 1.20 -5.55 0.85
C GLY A 108 0.76 -4.20 0.31
N LEU A 109 0.12 -4.22 -0.86
CA LEU A 109 -0.49 -3.06 -1.49
C LEU A 109 -2.00 -3.25 -1.53
N PHE A 110 -2.73 -2.21 -1.12
CA PHE A 110 -4.18 -2.19 -1.03
C PHE A 110 -4.72 -0.97 -1.76
N VAL A 111 -5.72 -1.18 -2.61
CA VAL A 111 -6.55 -0.12 -3.19
C VAL A 111 -7.92 -0.24 -2.54
N ILE A 112 -8.33 0.81 -1.85
CA ILE A 112 -9.57 0.87 -1.09
C ILE A 112 -10.49 1.92 -1.73
N GLY A 113 -11.71 1.49 -2.06
CA GLY A 113 -12.74 2.38 -2.60
C GLY A 113 -13.37 3.25 -1.52
N PRO A 114 -14.02 4.37 -1.90
CA PRO A 114 -14.73 5.24 -0.97
C PRO A 114 -15.94 4.53 -0.32
N GLY A 115 -16.23 4.90 0.94
CA GLY A 115 -17.40 4.42 1.68
C GLY A 115 -17.38 2.91 1.87
N ASP A 116 -18.48 2.25 1.50
CA ASP A 116 -18.67 0.81 1.71
C ASP A 116 -18.13 -0.06 0.56
N GLN A 117 -17.42 0.53 -0.41
CA GLN A 117 -16.87 -0.22 -1.55
C GLN A 117 -15.76 -1.20 -1.12
N GLY A 118 -15.09 -0.93 0.00
CA GLY A 118 -14.09 -1.83 0.58
C GLY A 118 -12.82 -1.96 -0.29
N ILE A 119 -12.16 -3.11 -0.19
CA ILE A 119 -10.88 -3.37 -0.87
C ILE A 119 -11.15 -3.79 -2.32
N ILE A 120 -10.73 -2.95 -3.27
CA ILE A 120 -10.87 -3.19 -4.73
C ILE A 120 -9.71 -4.04 -5.24
N PHE A 121 -8.51 -3.81 -4.71
CA PHE A 121 -7.32 -4.58 -5.06
C PHE A 121 -6.46 -4.82 -3.83
N GLN A 122 -5.93 -6.04 -3.75
CA GLN A 122 -4.99 -6.44 -2.72
C GLN A 122 -3.87 -7.23 -3.38
N HIS A 123 -2.64 -6.80 -3.14
CA HIS A 123 -1.45 -7.58 -3.36
C HIS A 123 -0.82 -7.86 -1.99
N GLN A 124 -0.59 -9.14 -1.71
CA GLN A 124 0.12 -9.54 -0.50
C GLN A 124 1.52 -10.01 -0.88
N GLU A 125 2.53 -9.44 -0.23
CA GLU A 125 3.93 -9.73 -0.54
C GLU A 125 4.25 -11.21 -0.21
N TYR A 126 4.55 -12.02 -1.22
CA TYR A 126 5.16 -13.34 -1.04
C TYR A 126 5.89 -13.79 -2.32
N PRO A 127 7.16 -14.25 -2.23
CA PRO A 127 8.03 -14.22 -1.05
C PRO A 127 8.46 -12.79 -0.70
N ILE A 128 9.31 -12.63 0.32
CA ILE A 128 9.86 -11.31 0.67
C ILE A 128 10.59 -10.69 -0.53
N GLY A 129 10.34 -9.41 -0.78
CA GLY A 129 10.78 -8.68 -1.96
C GLY A 129 9.98 -8.96 -3.23
N GLY A 130 8.87 -9.69 -3.12
CA GLY A 130 7.89 -9.85 -4.19
C GLY A 130 7.17 -8.52 -4.44
N ARG A 131 7.35 -7.97 -5.64
CA ARG A 131 6.76 -6.67 -6.02
C ARG A 131 5.29 -6.83 -6.41
N SER A 132 4.49 -5.80 -6.15
CA SER A 132 3.15 -5.74 -6.70
C SER A 132 3.14 -5.44 -8.20
N ASP A 133 2.01 -5.78 -8.82
CA ASP A 133 1.70 -5.46 -10.20
C ASP A 133 1.15 -4.03 -10.26
N ILE A 134 2.03 -3.07 -10.56
CA ILE A 134 1.71 -1.64 -10.61
C ILE A 134 0.60 -1.35 -11.62
N GLU A 135 0.56 -2.08 -12.74
CA GLU A 135 -0.50 -1.91 -13.74
C GLU A 135 -1.86 -2.36 -13.20
N ARG A 136 -1.91 -3.49 -12.48
CA ARG A 136 -3.16 -3.89 -11.81
C ARG A 136 -3.59 -2.90 -10.73
N ALA A 137 -2.65 -2.32 -9.99
CA ALA A 137 -2.97 -1.26 -9.04
C ALA A 137 -3.54 -0.03 -9.75
N ARG A 138 -2.98 0.36 -10.90
CA ARG A 138 -3.49 1.45 -11.76
C ARG A 138 -4.87 1.14 -12.34
N GLU A 139 -5.11 -0.09 -12.81
CA GLU A 139 -6.45 -0.50 -13.26
C GLU A 139 -7.46 -0.48 -12.12
N ALA A 140 -7.05 -0.89 -10.92
CA ALA A 140 -7.91 -0.85 -9.74
C ALA A 140 -8.26 0.59 -9.35
N THR A 141 -7.33 1.54 -9.46
CA THR A 141 -7.62 2.96 -9.19
C THR A 141 -8.57 3.55 -10.23
N GLN A 142 -8.54 3.06 -11.47
CA GLN A 142 -9.52 3.43 -12.50
C GLN A 142 -10.92 2.88 -12.23
N LYS A 143 -11.01 1.72 -11.56
CA LYS A 143 -12.28 1.09 -11.15
C LYS A 143 -12.88 1.70 -9.88
N VAL A 144 -12.15 2.60 -9.21
CA VAL A 144 -12.70 3.40 -8.11
C VAL A 144 -13.76 4.33 -8.69
N THR A 145 -15.01 3.88 -8.67
CA THR A 145 -16.16 4.69 -9.06
C THR A 145 -16.41 5.74 -7.98
N SER A 146 -16.41 7.02 -8.36
CA SER A 146 -16.93 8.11 -7.54
C SER A 146 -18.45 8.07 -7.34
N ASN A 147 -19.11 6.96 -7.69
CA ASN A 147 -20.54 6.75 -7.59
C ASN A 147 -20.93 6.39 -6.15
N HIS A 148 -20.80 7.36 -5.25
CA HIS A 148 -21.84 7.52 -4.25
C HIS A 148 -22.49 8.87 -4.55
N SER A 149 -23.58 8.84 -5.31
CA SER A 149 -24.51 9.96 -5.40
C SER A 149 -24.86 10.38 -3.99
N THR A 150 -24.64 11.65 -3.67
CA THR A 150 -25.07 12.33 -2.44
C THR A 150 -26.61 12.39 -2.31
N GLY A 151 -27.36 11.50 -2.98
CA GLY A 151 -28.81 11.53 -3.11
C GLY A 151 -29.58 10.61 -2.17
N ASP A 152 -28.99 9.54 -1.63
CA ASP A 152 -29.76 8.44 -1.03
C ASP A 152 -29.63 8.28 0.50
N MET A 153 -29.12 9.28 1.24
CA MET A 153 -29.09 9.24 2.71
C MET A 153 -29.71 10.45 3.42
N LEU A 154 -30.69 11.10 2.80
CA LEU A 154 -31.60 12.00 3.53
C LEU A 154 -33.05 11.58 3.24
N PHE A 155 -33.59 10.69 4.07
CA PHE A 155 -35.03 10.70 4.31
C PHE A 155 -35.38 12.08 4.87
N LYS A 156 -35.82 13.01 4.01
CA LYS A 156 -36.51 14.21 4.45
C LYS A 156 -37.78 13.73 5.14
N ILE A 157 -37.74 13.63 6.47
CA ILE A 157 -38.97 13.57 7.26
C ILE A 157 -39.70 14.87 6.98
N ASN A 158 -40.82 14.78 6.28
CA ASN A 158 -41.71 15.91 6.06
C ASN A 158 -42.47 16.15 7.37
N VAL A 159 -42.13 17.23 8.07
CA VAL A 159 -42.73 17.57 9.37
C VAL A 159 -44.21 17.98 9.25
N ASN A 160 -44.75 18.06 8.03
CA ASN A 160 -46.16 18.36 7.77
C ASN A 160 -47.06 17.14 7.63
N ASP A 161 -46.53 15.92 7.80
CA ASP A 161 -47.33 14.67 7.80
C ASP A 161 -47.64 14.16 9.23
N MET A 162 -47.66 15.07 10.23
CA MET A 162 -48.23 14.82 11.57
C MET A 162 -49.49 15.65 11.80
#